data_AF-A0A0P7W5F5-F1
#
_entry.id   AF-A0A0P7W5F5-F1
#
_cell.length_a   1.000
_cell.length_b   1.000
_cell.length_c   1.000
_cell.angle_alpha   90.00
_cell.angle_beta   90.00
_cell.angle_gamma   90.00
#
_symmetry.space_group_name_H-M   'P 1'
#
loop_
_entity.id
_entity.type
_entity.pdbx_description
1 polymer ?
#
loop_
_entity_poly.entity_id
_entity_poly.type
_entity_poly.pdbx_seq_one_letter_code
_entity_poly.pdbx_strand_id
1 'polypeptide(L)'
;MLLGHPSLTGLSSGTGTSGSTAWNNSVRSRLYLSRIIQDGYEPDPDKRVMSTKKANYGRIGGEINMTWREGVFVPDEQPTGLDALAVNAKAERVFLTLLGKLTEQGRRVNAAGGQAYAPKVFSDHPDNEGVTKRAFKAAMERLLSAGKLRVAEDGPPSKRRTHLEVTE
;
A
#
# COMPACT_ATOMS: atom_id res chain seq x y z
N MET A 1 3.85 29.60 13.96
CA MET A 1 2.99 28.42 13.67
C MET A 1 1.78 28.47 14.60
N LEU A 2 0.61 28.03 14.13
CA LEU A 2 -0.63 27.98 14.92
C LEU A 2 -1.12 26.53 14.98
N LEU A 3 -1.48 26.05 16.18
CA LEU A 3 -2.06 24.72 16.37
C LEU A 3 -3.58 24.83 16.43
N GLY A 4 -4.27 23.84 15.86
CA GLY A 4 -5.73 23.78 15.84
C GLY A 4 -6.20 22.36 16.07
N HIS A 5 -7.23 22.21 16.92
CA HIS A 5 -7.83 20.92 17.19
C HIS A 5 -8.94 20.63 16.16
N PRO A 6 -8.94 19.45 15.53
CA PRO A 6 -10.02 19.06 14.62
C PRO A 6 -11.30 18.75 15.41
N SER A 7 -12.45 18.93 14.77
CA SER A 7 -13.73 18.44 15.29
C SER A 7 -13.84 16.93 15.09
N LEU A 8 -14.84 16.31 15.71
CA LEU A 8 -15.15 14.89 15.48
C LEU A 8 -15.36 14.58 14.00
N THR A 9 -16.08 15.45 13.27
CA THR A 9 -16.26 15.35 11.82
C THR A 9 -14.94 15.54 11.07
N GLY A 10 -14.09 16.47 11.51
CA GLY A 10 -12.77 16.67 10.93
C GLY A 10 -11.85 15.47 11.08
N LEU A 11 -11.95 14.76 12.20
CA LEU A 11 -11.27 13.49 12.47
C LEU A 11 -11.82 12.36 11.60
N SER A 12 -13.14 12.13 11.62
CA SER A 12 -13.76 11.01 10.90
C SER A 12 -13.65 11.11 9.37
N SER A 13 -13.66 12.34 8.84
CA SER A 13 -13.48 12.61 7.41
C SER A 13 -12.02 12.66 6.97
N GLY A 14 -11.05 12.65 7.90
CA GLY A 14 -9.63 12.85 7.59
C GLY A 14 -9.27 14.24 7.04
N THR A 15 -10.18 15.21 7.12
CA THR A 15 -9.96 16.58 6.63
C THR A 15 -9.21 17.45 7.64
N GLY A 16 -9.25 17.10 8.93
CA GLY A 16 -8.61 17.83 10.00
C GLY A 16 -9.19 19.23 10.23
N THR A 17 -10.46 19.45 9.91
CA THR A 17 -11.15 20.74 10.11
C THR A 17 -11.77 20.83 11.50
N SER A 18 -11.91 22.03 12.05
CA SER A 18 -12.46 22.27 13.40
C SER A 18 -13.98 22.49 13.44
N GLY A 19 -14.65 22.42 12.29
CA GLY A 19 -16.08 22.77 12.13
C GLY A 19 -16.35 24.23 11.76
N SER A 20 -15.34 25.11 11.85
CA SER A 20 -15.39 26.47 11.30
C SER A 20 -14.47 26.59 10.08
N THR A 21 -14.96 27.20 9.01
CA THR A 21 -14.17 27.48 7.80
C THR A 21 -13.26 28.69 7.96
N ALA A 22 -13.58 29.61 8.89
CA ALA A 22 -12.84 30.85 9.10
C ALA A 22 -11.37 30.58 9.41
N TRP A 23 -11.08 29.64 10.31
CA TRP A 23 -9.71 29.29 10.66
C TRP A 23 -8.92 28.74 9.46
N ASN A 24 -9.51 27.83 8.67
CA ASN A 24 -8.89 27.32 7.45
C ASN A 24 -8.68 28.43 6.41
N ASN A 25 -9.55 29.43 6.35
CA ASN A 25 -9.47 30.53 5.40
C ASN A 25 -8.39 31.56 5.78
N SER A 26 -8.17 31.79 7.08
CA SER A 26 -7.18 32.75 7.58
C SER A 26 -5.72 32.32 7.38
N VAL A 27 -5.43 31.02 7.25
CA VAL A 27 -4.07 30.51 7.04
C VAL A 27 -3.73 30.32 5.56
N ARG A 28 -2.46 30.51 5.17
CA ARG A 28 -1.99 30.26 3.79
C ARG A 28 -1.46 28.85 3.55
N SER A 29 -1.18 28.12 4.62
CA SER A 29 -0.76 26.71 4.59
C SER A 29 -1.37 25.98 5.78
N ARG A 30 -1.74 24.72 5.58
CA ARG A 30 -2.26 23.85 6.63
C ARG A 30 -1.70 22.44 6.47
N LEU A 31 -1.01 22.00 7.51
CA LEU A 31 -0.54 20.63 7.67
C LEU A 31 -1.49 19.88 8.61
N TYR A 32 -1.66 18.58 8.36
CA TYR A 32 -2.46 17.71 9.21
C TYR A 32 -1.68 16.41 9.46
N LEU A 33 -1.41 16.13 10.73
CA LEU A 33 -0.76 14.92 11.19
C LEU A 33 -1.84 13.91 11.60
N SER A 34 -1.84 12.74 10.98
CA SER A 34 -2.80 11.68 11.25
C SER A 34 -2.13 10.34 11.52
N ARG A 35 -2.85 9.47 12.24
CA ARG A 35 -2.48 8.08 12.43
C ARG A 35 -2.69 7.29 11.14
N ILE A 36 -1.93 6.22 10.97
CA ILE A 36 -2.12 5.29 9.85
C ILE A 36 -3.08 4.20 10.31
N ILE A 37 -4.31 4.19 9.77
CA ILE A 37 -5.32 3.17 10.06
C ILE A 37 -5.53 2.32 8.80
N GLN A 38 -5.41 1.01 8.93
CA GLN A 38 -5.64 0.03 7.87
C GLN A 38 -6.74 -0.93 8.34
N ASP A 39 -7.87 -0.98 7.62
CA ASP A 39 -9.02 -1.84 7.95
C ASP A 39 -9.52 -1.69 9.40
N GLY A 40 -9.47 -0.47 9.94
CA GLY A 40 -9.90 -0.16 11.31
C GLY A 40 -8.86 -0.45 12.39
N TYR A 41 -7.68 -0.96 12.03
CA TYR A 41 -6.58 -1.25 12.93
C TYR A 41 -5.41 -0.27 12.73
N GLU A 42 -4.76 0.13 13.82
CA GLU A 42 -3.51 0.91 13.80
C GLU A 42 -2.35 -0.09 13.86
N PRO A 43 -1.69 -0.42 12.73
CA PRO A 43 -0.64 -1.44 12.70
C PRO A 43 0.61 -1.03 13.48
N ASP A 44 0.88 0.27 13.57
CA ASP A 44 2.04 0.81 14.26
C ASP A 44 1.68 2.16 14.91
N PRO A 45 1.64 2.24 16.26
CA PRO A 45 1.28 3.45 16.98
C PRO A 45 2.33 4.56 16.89
N ASP A 46 3.56 4.26 16.47
CA ASP A 46 4.64 5.22 16.32
C ASP A 46 4.65 5.88 14.92
N LYS A 47 3.87 5.34 13.97
CA LYS A 47 3.79 5.90 12.62
C LYS A 47 2.72 6.97 12.47
N ARG A 48 3.08 8.03 11.76
CA ARG A 48 2.19 9.12 11.37
C ARG A 48 2.38 9.47 9.91
N VAL A 49 1.35 10.07 9.33
CA VAL A 49 1.43 10.73 8.03
C VAL A 49 1.13 12.21 8.22
N MET A 50 2.05 13.06 7.76
CA MET A 50 1.84 14.50 7.68
C MET A 50 1.41 14.85 6.26
N SER A 51 0.20 15.38 6.12
CA SER A 51 -0.41 15.74 4.84
C SER A 51 -0.58 17.25 4.70
N THR A 52 -0.31 17.77 3.51
CA THR A 52 -0.58 19.19 3.19
C THR A 52 -2.02 19.36 2.73
N LYS A 53 -2.89 19.82 3.63
CA LYS A 53 -4.33 20.00 3.35
C LYS A 53 -4.65 21.36 2.70
N LYS A 54 -3.77 22.35 2.82
CA LYS A 54 -3.88 23.65 2.13
C LYS A 54 -2.48 24.19 1.86
N ALA A 55 -2.26 24.73 0.66
CA ALA A 55 -1.07 25.52 0.32
C ALA A 55 -1.43 26.52 -0.78
N ASN A 56 -1.33 27.82 -0.51
CA ASN A 56 -1.70 28.86 -1.50
C ASN A 56 -0.66 29.05 -2.61
N TYR A 57 0.63 28.79 -2.32
CA TYR A 57 1.76 29.07 -3.23
C TYR A 57 2.65 27.83 -3.43
N GLY A 58 2.12 26.63 -3.22
CA GLY A 58 2.88 25.39 -3.28
C GLY A 58 2.05 24.23 -3.81
N ARG A 59 2.70 23.08 -4.02
CA ARG A 59 2.02 21.84 -4.40
C ARG A 59 1.13 21.36 -3.25
N ILE A 60 -0.10 20.98 -3.57
CA ILE A 60 -1.07 20.40 -2.63
C ILE A 60 -0.99 18.87 -2.73
N GLY A 61 -1.21 18.17 -1.62
CA GLY A 61 -1.28 16.70 -1.60
C GLY A 61 0.04 15.98 -1.32
N GLY A 62 1.12 16.71 -0.98
CA GLY A 62 2.34 16.08 -0.47
C GLY A 62 2.09 15.43 0.89
N GLU A 63 2.44 14.14 0.99
CA GLU A 63 2.43 13.37 2.22
C GLU A 63 3.86 12.99 2.61
N ILE A 64 4.15 13.12 3.90
CA ILE A 64 5.40 12.70 4.52
C ILE A 64 5.03 11.66 5.57
N ASN A 65 5.37 10.41 5.31
CA ASN A 65 5.33 9.36 6.32
C ASN A 65 6.49 9.56 7.29
N MET A 66 6.27 9.31 8.57
CA MET A 66 7.26 9.49 9.61
C MET A 66 7.02 8.51 10.76
N THR A 67 8.11 8.13 11.40
CA THR A 67 8.12 7.23 12.55
C THR A 67 8.67 7.96 13.76
N TRP A 68 7.98 7.84 14.90
CA TRP A 68 8.46 8.33 16.19
C TRP A 68 9.67 7.52 16.63
N ARG A 69 10.77 8.21 16.96
CA ARG A 69 12.00 7.62 17.47
C ARG A 69 12.54 8.53 18.56
N GLU A 70 12.65 8.00 19.78
CA GLU A 70 13.36 8.66 20.89
C GLU A 70 12.96 10.13 21.13
N GLY A 71 11.67 10.48 21.03
CA GLY A 71 11.21 11.85 21.29
C GLY A 71 10.99 12.72 20.05
N VAL A 72 11.31 12.23 18.86
CA VAL A 72 11.17 13.00 17.61
C VAL A 72 10.52 12.19 16.50
N PHE A 73 9.79 12.85 15.60
CA PHE A 73 9.35 12.23 14.36
C PHE A 73 10.45 12.32 13.30
N VAL A 74 10.89 11.16 12.81
CA VAL A 74 11.86 11.06 11.72
C VAL A 74 11.10 10.73 10.43
N PRO A 75 11.29 11.48 9.32
CA PRO A 75 10.67 11.13 8.06
C PRO A 75 11.12 9.74 7.62
N ASP A 76 10.16 8.91 7.24
CA ASP A 76 10.45 7.63 6.61
C ASP A 76 11.13 7.91 5.28
N GLU A 77 12.08 7.05 4.89
CA GLU A 77 12.73 7.15 3.59
C GLU A 77 11.66 7.07 2.50
N GLN A 78 11.48 8.17 1.77
CA GLN A 78 10.67 8.15 0.57
C GLN A 78 11.46 7.32 -0.44
N PRO A 79 10.88 6.27 -1.03
CA PRO A 79 11.62 5.49 -2.00
C PRO A 79 12.00 6.43 -3.16
N THR A 80 13.29 6.76 -3.26
CA THR A 80 13.86 7.46 -4.42
C THR A 80 13.70 6.58 -5.67
N GLY A 81 13.94 7.08 -6.88
CA GLY A 81 13.81 6.26 -8.10
C GLY A 81 14.56 4.91 -8.04
N LEU A 82 15.70 4.87 -7.34
CA LEU A 82 16.46 3.65 -7.07
C LEU A 82 15.81 2.74 -6.02
N ASP A 83 15.25 3.31 -4.94
CA ASP A 83 14.53 2.53 -3.93
C ASP A 83 13.19 2.03 -4.45
N ALA A 84 12.51 2.79 -5.31
CA ALA A 84 11.30 2.34 -5.99
C ALA A 84 11.62 1.15 -6.90
N LEU A 85 12.75 1.18 -7.63
CA LEU A 85 13.25 0.03 -8.37
C LEU A 85 13.58 -1.15 -7.45
N ALA A 86 14.23 -0.92 -6.30
CA ALA A 86 14.57 -1.95 -5.34
C ALA A 86 13.33 -2.58 -4.66
N VAL A 87 12.35 -1.77 -4.27
CA VAL A 87 11.05 -2.21 -3.71
C VAL A 87 10.26 -2.98 -4.76
N ASN A 88 10.28 -2.53 -6.01
CA ASN A 88 9.66 -3.23 -7.12
C ASN A 88 10.31 -4.59 -7.37
N ALA A 89 11.64 -4.64 -7.39
CA ALA A 89 12.42 -5.87 -7.53
C ALA A 89 12.19 -6.83 -6.35
N LYS A 90 12.10 -6.31 -5.11
CA LYS A 90 11.76 -7.10 -3.93
C LYS A 90 10.37 -7.73 -4.08
N ALA A 91 9.36 -6.94 -4.42
CA ALA A 91 7.99 -7.44 -4.57
C ALA A 91 7.90 -8.52 -5.66
N GLU A 92 8.60 -8.35 -6.78
CA GLU A 92 8.66 -9.35 -7.85
C GLU A 92 9.39 -10.63 -7.43
N ARG A 93 10.54 -10.52 -6.76
CA ARG A 93 11.28 -11.67 -6.22
C ARG A 93 10.43 -12.47 -5.24
N VAL A 94 9.81 -11.78 -4.27
CA VAL A 94 8.97 -12.44 -3.25
C VAL A 94 7.75 -13.09 -3.92
N PHE A 95 7.14 -12.42 -4.91
CA PHE A 95 6.03 -12.99 -5.67
C PHE A 95 6.41 -14.32 -6.32
N LEU A 96 7.54 -14.37 -7.06
CA LEU A 96 7.99 -15.60 -7.73
C LEU A 96 8.37 -16.70 -6.72
N THR A 97 8.99 -16.34 -5.60
CA THR A 97 9.36 -17.28 -4.53
C THR A 97 8.12 -17.92 -3.92
N LEU A 98 7.11 -17.13 -3.57
CA LEU A 98 5.86 -17.63 -3.00
C LEU A 98 5.05 -18.45 -4.02
N LEU A 99 5.04 -18.03 -5.28
CA LEU A 99 4.40 -18.78 -6.35
C LEU A 99 5.05 -20.17 -6.50
N GLY A 100 6.39 -20.25 -6.54
CA GLY A 100 7.11 -21.52 -6.58
C GLY A 100 6.77 -22.43 -5.40
N LYS A 101 6.87 -21.91 -4.16
CA LYS A 101 6.52 -22.65 -2.94
C LYS A 101 5.09 -23.20 -2.95
N LEU A 102 4.13 -22.39 -3.38
CA LEU A 102 2.72 -22.81 -3.42
C LEU A 102 2.48 -23.84 -4.54
N THR A 103 3.11 -23.67 -5.69
CA THR A 103 3.05 -24.65 -6.79
C THR A 103 3.66 -25.99 -6.38
N GLU A 104 4.79 -26.01 -5.67
CA GLU A 104 5.40 -27.23 -5.12
C GLU A 104 4.47 -27.94 -4.12
N GLN A 105 3.70 -27.18 -3.34
CA GLN A 105 2.67 -27.70 -2.44
C GLN A 105 1.38 -28.16 -3.16
N GLY A 106 1.31 -28.03 -4.49
CA GLY A 106 0.11 -28.31 -5.29
C GLY A 106 -1.00 -27.27 -5.14
N ARG A 107 -0.73 -26.12 -4.52
CA ARG A 107 -1.69 -25.03 -4.29
C ARG A 107 -1.59 -24.01 -5.42
N ARG A 108 -2.67 -23.87 -6.19
CA ARG A 108 -2.74 -22.94 -7.31
C ARG A 108 -3.38 -21.61 -6.92
N VAL A 109 -2.84 -20.52 -7.45
CA VAL A 109 -3.35 -19.14 -7.28
C VAL A 109 -3.67 -18.52 -8.64
N ASN A 110 -4.58 -17.54 -8.66
CA ASN A 110 -5.09 -16.89 -9.87
C ASN A 110 -4.82 -15.38 -9.89
N ALA A 111 -5.01 -14.76 -11.06
CA ALA A 111 -4.97 -13.30 -11.23
C ALA A 111 -6.35 -12.62 -11.22
N ALA A 112 -7.44 -13.38 -11.42
CA ALA A 112 -8.78 -12.82 -11.64
C ALA A 112 -9.51 -12.38 -10.35
N GLY A 113 -9.06 -12.81 -9.17
CA GLY A 113 -9.68 -12.46 -7.89
C GLY A 113 -10.24 -13.66 -7.13
N GLY A 114 -11.00 -13.38 -6.07
CA GLY A 114 -11.61 -14.39 -5.20
C GLY A 114 -10.66 -14.95 -4.12
N GLN A 115 -10.95 -16.17 -3.66
CA GLN A 115 -10.19 -16.79 -2.55
C GLN A 115 -8.77 -17.22 -2.94
N ALA A 116 -8.57 -17.60 -4.21
CA ALA A 116 -7.27 -18.00 -4.73
C ALA A 116 -6.49 -16.83 -5.35
N TYR A 117 -6.90 -15.57 -5.10
CA TYR A 117 -6.26 -14.41 -5.70
C TYR A 117 -4.82 -14.23 -5.19
N ALA A 118 -3.83 -14.32 -6.09
CA ALA A 118 -2.41 -14.36 -5.72
C ALA A 118 -1.98 -13.20 -4.82
N PRO A 119 -2.29 -11.92 -5.11
CA PRO A 119 -1.90 -10.82 -4.22
C PRO A 119 -2.50 -10.88 -2.82
N LYS A 120 -3.69 -11.48 -2.64
CA LYS A 120 -4.31 -11.68 -1.32
C LYS A 120 -3.64 -12.85 -0.60
N VAL A 121 -3.53 -13.99 -1.26
CA VAL A 121 -2.91 -15.18 -0.67
C VAL A 121 -1.46 -14.90 -0.26
N PHE A 122 -0.72 -14.11 -1.03
CA PHE A 122 0.67 -13.78 -0.76
C PHE A 122 0.81 -12.73 0.34
N SER A 123 -0.08 -11.75 0.43
CA SER A 123 -0.06 -10.79 1.55
C SER A 123 -0.34 -11.46 2.89
N ASP A 124 -1.13 -12.53 2.90
CA ASP A 124 -1.50 -13.27 4.11
C ASP A 124 -0.48 -14.38 4.45
N HIS A 125 0.52 -14.61 3.60
CA HIS A 125 1.53 -15.65 3.79
C HIS A 125 2.60 -15.20 4.81
N PRO A 126 3.08 -16.09 5.72
CA PRO A 126 4.10 -15.73 6.71
C PRO A 126 5.41 -15.21 6.08
N ASP A 127 5.80 -15.79 4.94
CA ASP A 127 7.01 -15.39 4.20
C ASP A 127 6.80 -14.20 3.23
N ASN A 128 5.84 -13.30 3.49
CA ASN A 128 5.54 -12.16 2.61
C ASN A 128 6.61 -11.05 2.64
N GLU A 129 7.59 -11.14 3.56
CA GLU A 129 8.65 -10.16 3.79
C GLU A 129 8.16 -8.70 3.94
N GLY A 130 6.95 -8.51 4.47
CA GLY A 130 6.32 -7.19 4.65
C GLY A 130 5.79 -6.56 3.35
N VAL A 131 5.71 -7.30 2.25
CA VAL A 131 5.15 -6.80 0.98
C VAL A 131 3.62 -6.74 1.09
N THR A 132 3.06 -5.55 0.84
CA THR A 132 1.61 -5.34 0.92
C THR A 132 0.87 -5.96 -0.27
N LYS A 133 -0.42 -6.25 -0.08
CA LYS A 133 -1.33 -6.70 -1.17
C LYS A 133 -1.28 -5.79 -2.40
N ARG A 134 -1.21 -4.47 -2.20
CA ARG A 134 -1.13 -3.49 -3.30
C ARG A 134 0.19 -3.64 -4.07
N ALA A 135 1.30 -3.84 -3.36
CA ALA A 135 2.60 -4.07 -3.97
C ALA A 135 2.65 -5.40 -4.74
N PHE A 136 2.07 -6.48 -4.19
CA PHE A 136 1.94 -7.75 -4.92
C PHE A 136 1.07 -7.64 -6.17
N LYS A 137 -0.03 -6.87 -6.12
CA LYS A 137 -0.85 -6.61 -7.31
C LYS A 137 -0.02 -5.91 -8.40
N ALA A 138 0.72 -4.86 -8.04
CA ALA A 138 1.58 -4.16 -8.99
C ALA A 138 2.69 -5.07 -9.55
N ALA A 139 3.31 -5.90 -8.71
CA ALA A 139 4.31 -6.88 -9.15
C ALA A 139 3.73 -7.92 -10.11
N MET A 140 2.53 -8.44 -9.82
CA MET A 140 1.83 -9.40 -10.69
C MET A 140 1.61 -8.84 -12.10
N GLU A 141 1.07 -7.61 -12.21
CA GLU A 141 0.83 -6.97 -13.51
C GLU A 141 2.14 -6.76 -14.29
N ARG A 142 3.23 -6.38 -13.60
CA ARG A 142 4.54 -6.23 -14.23
C ARG A 142 5.11 -7.56 -14.72
N LEU A 143 5.01 -8.61 -13.92
CA LEU A 143 5.51 -9.93 -14.29
C LEU A 143 4.72 -10.56 -15.45
N LEU A 144 3.41 -10.34 -15.50
CA LEU A 144 2.56 -10.71 -16.65
C LEU A 144 2.96 -9.91 -17.90
N SER A 145 3.13 -8.59 -17.77
CA SER A 145 3.54 -7.72 -18.88
C SER A 145 4.95 -8.05 -19.39
N ALA A 146 5.85 -8.49 -18.49
CA ALA A 146 7.21 -8.92 -18.81
C ALA A 146 7.27 -10.36 -19.35
N GLY A 147 6.14 -11.07 -19.44
CA GLY A 147 6.07 -12.46 -19.91
C GLY A 147 6.65 -13.50 -18.95
N LYS A 148 7.09 -13.12 -17.74
CA LYS A 148 7.60 -14.04 -16.72
C LYS A 148 6.51 -14.87 -16.04
N LEU A 149 5.27 -14.39 -16.10
CA LEU A 149 4.09 -15.13 -15.69
C LEU A 149 3.16 -15.31 -16.88
N ARG A 150 2.46 -16.43 -16.89
CA ARG A 150 1.32 -16.67 -17.76
C ARG A 150 0.11 -17.13 -16.97
N VAL A 151 -1.07 -16.84 -17.52
CA VAL A 151 -2.33 -17.40 -17.02
C VAL A 151 -2.59 -18.69 -17.80
N ALA A 152 -2.49 -19.83 -17.12
CA ALA A 152 -2.83 -21.13 -17.68
C ALA A 152 -4.28 -21.49 -17.33
N GLU A 153 -4.92 -22.29 -18.19
CA GLU A 153 -6.24 -22.87 -17.93
C GLU A 153 -6.09 -24.36 -17.65
N ASP A 154 -6.82 -24.86 -16.65
CA ASP A 154 -6.93 -26.28 -16.34
C ASP A 154 -8.37 -26.67 -16.00
N GLY A 155 -8.69 -27.96 -16.18
CA GLY A 155 -9.97 -28.56 -15.88
C GLY A 155 -10.85 -28.85 -17.11
N PRO A 156 -11.98 -29.55 -16.90
CA PRO A 156 -12.87 -29.94 -17.99
C PRO A 156 -13.52 -28.70 -18.65
N PRO A 157 -13.95 -28.79 -19.93
CA PRO A 157 -14.56 -27.66 -20.64
C PRO A 157 -15.74 -26.99 -19.92
N SER A 158 -16.45 -27.74 -19.07
CA SER A 158 -17.57 -27.26 -18.26
C SER A 158 -17.18 -26.54 -16.96
N LYS A 159 -15.92 -26.65 -16.50
CA LYS A 159 -15.39 -26.03 -15.27
C LYS A 159 -13.91 -25.67 -15.40
N ARG A 160 -13.59 -24.80 -16.36
CA ARG A 160 -12.23 -24.28 -16.52
C ARG A 160 -11.84 -23.41 -15.33
N ARG A 161 -10.62 -23.59 -14.85
CA ARG A 161 -10.01 -22.80 -13.79
C ARG A 161 -8.75 -22.17 -14.33
N THR A 162 -8.53 -20.91 -14.00
CA THR A 162 -7.31 -20.20 -14.35
C THR A 162 -6.34 -20.21 -13.17
N HIS A 163 -5.06 -20.42 -13.45
CA HIS A 163 -4.00 -20.30 -12.46
C HIS A 163 -2.76 -19.65 -13.07
N LEU A 164 -1.92 -19.10 -12.20
CA LEU A 164 -0.65 -18.49 -12.58
C LEU A 164 0.44 -19.56 -12.64
N GLU A 165 1.24 -19.51 -13.70
CA GLU A 165 2.45 -20.31 -13.87
C GLU A 165 3.61 -19.38 -14.24
N VAL A 166 4.82 -19.76 -13.82
CA VAL A 166 6.05 -19.12 -14.28
C VAL A 166 6.32 -19.59 -15.71
N THR A 167 6.61 -18.64 -16.60
CA THR A 167 7.07 -18.95 -17.96
C THR A 167 8.56 -19.27 -17.91
N GLU A 168 8.98 -20.37 -18.54
CA GLU A 168 10.41 -20.68 -18.78
C GLU A 168 11.06 -19.69 -19.76
#